data_AF-A0A1I6Z6H5-F1
#
_entry.id   AF-A0A1I6Z6H5-F1
#
_cell.length_a   1.000
_cell.length_b   1.000
_cell.length_c   1.000
_cell.angle_alpha   90.00
_cell.angle_beta   90.00
_cell.angle_gamma   90.00
#
_symmetry.space_group_name_H-M   'P 1'
#
loop_
_entity.id
_entity.type
_entity.pdbx_description
1 polymer ?
#
loop_
_entity_poly.entity_id
_entity_poly.type
_entity_poly.pdbx_seq_one_letter_code
_entity_poly.pdbx_strand_id
1 'polypeptide(L)'
;MRPLPAEARLAEIQRYVTEMETERGFADNTVLEQSLKLGEEYGELCKAIRERSGLAIDPGSATGSVGGELADVLIYLCAIANRFDIDLDEALRDKERRNEARTWFPTTPEPAGTEHPVDFSRNSRAAAGASSAPEPTRNDN
;
A
#
# COMPACT_ATOMS: atom_id res chain seq x y z
N MET A 1 -25.89 8.55 -11.44
CA MET A 1 -24.58 8.63 -12.14
C MET A 1 -24.73 8.15 -13.57
N ARG A 2 -23.99 8.73 -14.51
CA ARG A 2 -23.95 8.22 -15.89
C ARG A 2 -23.07 6.95 -15.95
N PRO A 3 -23.48 5.86 -16.64
CA PRO A 3 -22.61 4.69 -16.77
C PRO A 3 -21.29 5.04 -17.47
N LEU A 4 -20.22 4.31 -17.10
CA LEU A 4 -18.91 4.50 -17.70
C LEU A 4 -18.95 4.20 -19.21
N PRO A 5 -18.46 5.10 -20.08
CA PRO A 5 -18.39 4.85 -21.52
C PRO A 5 -17.51 3.65 -21.88
N ALA A 6 -17.77 3.01 -23.03
CA ALA A 6 -16.97 1.87 -23.49
C ALA A 6 -15.51 2.25 -23.81
N GLU A 7 -15.26 3.48 -24.27
CA GLU A 7 -13.93 4.02 -24.57
C GLU A 7 -13.54 5.12 -23.57
N ALA A 8 -13.71 4.82 -22.28
CA ALA A 8 -13.43 5.78 -21.22
C ALA A 8 -11.95 6.15 -21.17
N ARG A 9 -11.68 7.47 -21.20
CA ARG A 9 -10.35 8.01 -20.85
C ARG A 9 -10.19 8.08 -19.34
N LEU A 10 -8.96 8.20 -18.85
CA LEU A 10 -8.69 8.37 -17.41
C LEU A 10 -9.50 9.53 -16.80
N ALA A 11 -9.61 10.66 -17.50
CA ALA A 11 -10.44 11.77 -17.07
C ALA A 11 -11.94 11.39 -16.92
N GLU A 12 -12.45 10.51 -17.77
CA GLU A 12 -13.84 10.03 -17.66
C GLU A 12 -14.03 9.05 -16.51
N ILE A 13 -13.00 8.24 -16.21
CA ILE A 13 -12.99 7.36 -15.03
C ILE A 13 -12.94 8.22 -13.75
N GLN A 14 -12.07 9.22 -13.69
CA GLN A 14 -12.00 10.15 -12.57
C GLN A 14 -13.34 10.87 -12.34
N ARG A 15 -13.99 11.37 -13.41
CA ARG A 15 -15.33 11.95 -13.33
C ARG A 15 -16.37 10.95 -12.83
N TYR A 16 -16.36 9.74 -13.38
CA TYR A 16 -17.26 8.66 -12.95
C TYR A 16 -17.11 8.38 -11.46
N VAL A 17 -15.89 8.32 -10.93
CA VAL A 17 -15.64 8.12 -9.49
C VAL A 17 -16.20 9.27 -8.65
N THR A 18 -16.03 10.53 -9.07
CA THR A 18 -16.64 11.67 -8.37
C THR A 18 -18.17 11.58 -8.32
N GLU A 19 -18.81 11.25 -9.44
CA GLU A 19 -20.27 11.06 -9.51
C GLU A 19 -20.73 9.89 -8.64
N MET A 20 -19.98 8.78 -8.66
CA MET A 20 -20.24 7.58 -7.86
C MET A 20 -20.19 7.88 -6.37
N GLU A 21 -19.14 8.58 -5.91
CA GLU A 21 -18.98 8.93 -4.49
C GLU A 21 -20.10 9.85 -4.02
N THR A 22 -20.51 10.80 -4.86
CA THR A 22 -21.64 11.68 -4.55
C THR A 22 -22.93 10.89 -4.38
N GLU A 23 -23.24 9.98 -5.32
CA GLU A 23 -24.45 9.16 -5.27
C GLU A 23 -24.47 8.19 -4.08
N ARG A 24 -23.30 7.65 -3.71
CA ARG A 24 -23.16 6.69 -2.60
C ARG A 24 -22.99 7.36 -1.22
N GLY A 25 -22.93 8.69 -1.16
CA GLY A 25 -22.76 9.42 0.10
C GLY A 25 -21.33 9.39 0.66
N PHE A 26 -20.33 9.24 -0.20
CA PHE A 26 -18.90 9.19 0.14
C PHE A 26 -18.13 10.46 -0.26
N ALA A 27 -18.80 11.46 -0.85
CA ALA A 27 -18.16 12.69 -1.30
C ALA A 27 -17.40 13.42 -0.17
N ASP A 28 -17.91 13.36 1.06
CA ASP A 28 -17.32 14.06 2.21
C ASP A 28 -16.21 13.25 2.91
N ASN A 29 -15.94 12.01 2.50
CA ASN A 29 -14.84 11.23 3.05
C ASN A 29 -13.51 11.96 2.82
N THR A 30 -12.68 12.00 3.84
CA THR A 30 -11.36 12.63 3.83
C THR A 30 -10.37 11.86 2.95
N VAL A 31 -9.30 12.53 2.53
CA VAL A 31 -8.17 11.88 1.84
C VAL A 31 -7.59 10.74 2.68
N LEU A 32 -7.53 10.89 4.00
CA LEU A 32 -7.02 9.85 4.90
C LEU A 32 -7.90 8.59 4.84
N GLU A 33 -9.22 8.74 4.94
CA GLU A 33 -10.16 7.61 4.84
C GLU A 33 -10.06 6.91 3.48
N GLN A 34 -9.94 7.65 2.39
CA GLN A 34 -9.75 7.09 1.05
C GLN A 34 -8.41 6.37 0.91
N SER A 35 -7.36 6.88 1.55
CA SER A 35 -6.04 6.24 1.57
C SER A 35 -6.05 4.94 2.36
N LEU A 36 -6.80 4.89 3.46
CA LEU A 36 -7.00 3.65 4.23
C LEU A 36 -7.78 2.62 3.40
N LYS A 37 -8.82 3.06 2.68
CA LYS A 37 -9.56 2.19 1.76
C LYS A 37 -8.70 1.66 0.62
N LEU A 38 -7.89 2.51 -0.01
CA LEU A 38 -6.90 2.04 -0.99
C LEU A 38 -5.99 0.94 -0.42
N GLY A 39 -5.56 1.08 0.83
CA GLY A 39 -4.76 0.07 1.53
C GLY A 39 -5.52 -1.24 1.77
N GLU A 40 -6.82 -1.16 2.08
CA GLU A 40 -7.72 -2.30 2.23
C GLU A 40 -7.82 -3.07 0.90
N GLU A 41 -8.19 -2.39 -0.19
CA GLU A 41 -8.32 -3.01 -1.53
C GLU A 41 -7.00 -3.61 -2.04
N TYR A 42 -5.87 -2.94 -1.76
CA TYR A 42 -4.56 -3.51 -2.09
C TYR A 42 -4.26 -4.79 -1.30
N GLY A 43 -4.70 -4.85 -0.03
CA GLY A 43 -4.63 -6.05 0.78
C GLY A 43 -5.50 -7.18 0.22
N GLU A 44 -6.70 -6.88 -0.26
CA GLU A 44 -7.59 -7.84 -0.92
C GLU A 44 -7.00 -8.35 -2.24
N LEU A 45 -6.43 -7.44 -3.05
CA LEU A 45 -5.66 -7.80 -4.24
C LEU A 45 -4.53 -8.78 -3.92
N CYS A 46 -3.78 -8.54 -2.83
CA CYS A 46 -2.71 -9.43 -2.40
C CYS A 46 -3.24 -10.82 -2.01
N LYS A 47 -4.39 -10.90 -1.34
CA LYS A 47 -5.05 -12.19 -1.01
C LYS A 47 -5.49 -12.93 -2.27
N ALA A 48 -6.12 -12.23 -3.22
CA ALA A 48 -6.56 -12.81 -4.49
C ALA A 48 -5.39 -13.34 -5.33
N ILE A 49 -4.27 -12.60 -5.39
CA ILE A 49 -3.04 -13.04 -6.07
C ILE A 49 -2.42 -14.24 -5.36
N ARG A 50 -2.38 -14.22 -4.02
CA ARG A 50 -1.85 -15.32 -3.20
C ARG A 50 -2.60 -16.62 -3.47
N GLU A 51 -3.92 -16.58 -3.46
CA GLU A 51 -4.76 -17.73 -3.78
C GLU A 51 -4.53 -18.22 -5.22
N ARG A 52 -4.54 -17.31 -6.20
CA ARG A 52 -4.29 -17.65 -7.61
C ARG A 52 -2.90 -18.26 -7.86
N SER A 53 -1.95 -17.95 -6.99
CA SER A 53 -0.59 -18.49 -7.03
C SER A 53 -0.44 -19.85 -6.33
N GLY A 54 -1.53 -20.43 -5.82
CA GLY A 54 -1.53 -21.73 -5.14
C GLY A 54 -0.99 -21.69 -3.71
N LEU A 55 -0.85 -20.51 -3.11
CA LEU A 55 -0.41 -20.36 -1.73
C LEU A 55 -1.60 -20.46 -0.78
N ALA A 56 -1.40 -21.09 0.37
CA ALA A 56 -2.44 -21.23 1.39
C ALA A 56 -2.90 -19.86 1.90
N ILE A 57 -4.21 -19.66 1.92
CA ILE A 57 -4.91 -18.55 2.55
C ILE A 57 -5.63 -19.04 3.81
N ASP A 58 -5.97 -18.12 4.71
CA ASP A 58 -6.65 -18.49 5.96
C ASP A 58 -8.00 -19.16 5.65
N PRO A 59 -8.31 -20.30 6.31
CA PRO A 59 -9.57 -20.99 6.12
C PRO A 59 -10.76 -20.07 6.43
N GLY A 60 -11.62 -19.82 5.45
CA GLY A 60 -12.79 -18.96 5.59
C GLY A 60 -12.56 -17.49 5.18
N SER A 61 -11.36 -17.13 4.71
CA SER A 61 -11.18 -15.84 4.04
C SER A 61 -11.96 -15.86 2.73
N ALA A 62 -12.92 -14.94 2.58
CA ALA A 62 -13.44 -14.62 1.27
C ALA A 62 -12.32 -13.97 0.44
N THR A 63 -12.26 -14.32 -0.83
CA THR A 63 -11.35 -13.73 -1.81
C THR A 63 -12.19 -13.27 -3.00
N GLY A 64 -12.01 -12.01 -3.40
CA GLY A 64 -12.54 -11.54 -4.65
C GLY A 64 -11.67 -11.95 -5.82
N SER A 65 -12.10 -11.57 -7.02
CA SER A 65 -11.33 -11.83 -8.23
C SER A 65 -10.21 -10.81 -8.36
N VAL A 66 -9.03 -11.22 -8.84
CA VAL A 66 -7.90 -10.29 -9.11
C VAL A 66 -8.35 -9.08 -9.95
N GLY A 67 -9.25 -9.28 -10.92
CA GLY A 67 -9.78 -8.18 -11.75
C GLY A 67 -10.69 -7.22 -11.00
N GLY A 68 -11.47 -7.71 -10.03
CA GLY A 68 -12.28 -6.89 -9.13
C GLY A 68 -11.42 -6.02 -8.25
N GLU A 69 -10.47 -6.64 -7.53
CA GLU A 69 -9.58 -5.92 -6.61
C GLU A 69 -8.71 -4.86 -7.33
N LEU A 70 -8.26 -5.15 -8.56
CA LEU A 70 -7.57 -4.15 -9.39
C LEU A 70 -8.47 -2.96 -9.75
N ALA A 71 -9.75 -3.21 -10.00
CA ALA A 71 -10.71 -2.14 -10.26
C ALA A 71 -10.97 -1.31 -9.00
N ASP A 72 -11.07 -1.94 -7.83
CA ASP A 72 -11.27 -1.24 -6.55
C ASP A 72 -10.05 -0.38 -6.19
N VAL A 73 -8.83 -0.92 -6.38
CA VAL A 73 -7.59 -0.13 -6.28
C VAL A 73 -7.60 1.08 -7.23
N LEU A 74 -8.04 0.91 -8.48
CA LEU A 74 -8.15 2.03 -9.43
C LEU A 74 -9.18 3.07 -9.00
N ILE A 75 -10.33 2.63 -8.47
CA ILE A 75 -11.40 3.52 -7.98
C ILE A 75 -10.88 4.39 -6.83
N TYR A 76 -10.25 3.78 -5.82
CA TYR A 76 -9.73 4.53 -4.68
C TYR A 76 -8.52 5.40 -5.04
N LEU A 77 -7.69 4.97 -6.00
CA LEU A 77 -6.64 5.83 -6.56
C LEU A 77 -7.23 7.09 -7.22
N CYS A 78 -8.29 6.94 -8.02
CA CYS A 78 -9.01 8.07 -8.61
C CYS A 78 -9.65 8.95 -7.53
N ALA A 79 -10.27 8.37 -6.50
CA ALA A 79 -10.89 9.09 -5.40
C ALA A 79 -9.88 9.99 -4.65
N ILE A 80 -8.65 9.49 -4.44
CA ILE A 80 -7.56 10.25 -3.83
C ILE A 80 -7.09 11.36 -4.78
N ALA A 81 -6.85 11.04 -6.06
CA ALA A 81 -6.41 12.01 -7.05
C ALA A 81 -7.39 13.18 -7.19
N ASN A 82 -8.69 12.88 -7.24
CA ASN A 82 -9.76 13.88 -7.35
C ASN A 82 -9.77 14.85 -6.15
N ARG A 83 -9.49 14.38 -4.94
CA ARG A 83 -9.43 15.24 -3.74
C ARG A 83 -8.23 16.18 -3.71
N PHE A 84 -7.19 15.86 -4.48
CA PHE A 84 -6.01 16.73 -4.67
C PHE A 84 -6.07 17.54 -5.97
N ASP A 85 -7.18 17.49 -6.73
CA ASP A 85 -7.28 18.09 -8.06
C ASP A 85 -6.15 17.64 -9.02
N ILE A 86 -5.77 16.36 -8.95
CA ILE A 86 -4.75 15.77 -9.80
C ILE A 86 -5.39 15.13 -11.04
N ASP A 87 -4.96 15.56 -12.23
CA ASP A 87 -5.22 14.84 -13.49
C ASP A 87 -4.26 13.64 -13.58
N LEU A 88 -4.81 12.42 -13.55
CA LEU A 88 -4.01 11.20 -13.59
C LEU A 88 -3.38 10.93 -14.97
N ASP A 89 -4.00 11.36 -16.07
CA ASP A 89 -3.42 11.21 -17.42
C ASP A 89 -2.18 12.09 -17.55
N GLU A 90 -2.27 13.35 -17.12
CA GLU A 90 -1.13 14.26 -17.08
C GLU A 90 -0.04 13.74 -16.14
N ALA A 91 -0.39 13.37 -14.91
CA ALA A 91 0.57 12.87 -13.92
C ALA A 91 1.32 11.61 -14.40
N LEU A 92 0.62 10.69 -15.07
CA LEU A 92 1.21 9.49 -15.63
C LEU A 92 2.17 9.83 -16.78
N ARG A 93 1.75 10.67 -17.74
CA ARG A 93 2.60 11.08 -18.86
C ARG A 93 3.87 11.80 -18.38
N ASP A 94 3.73 12.66 -17.38
CA ASP A 94 4.84 13.40 -16.78
C ASP A 94 5.81 12.48 -16.04
N LYS A 95 5.30 11.42 -15.43
CA LYS A 95 6.11 10.40 -14.79
C LYS A 95 6.85 9.56 -15.83
N GLU A 96 6.19 9.18 -16.92
CA GLU A 96 6.78 8.35 -17.97
C GLU A 96 7.82 9.08 -18.80
N ARG A 97 7.61 10.36 -19.17
CA ARG A 97 8.65 11.17 -19.82
C ARG A 97 9.96 11.22 -19.01
N ARG A 98 9.86 11.23 -17.67
CA ARG A 98 11.03 11.13 -16.78
C ARG A 98 11.60 9.73 -16.66
N ASN A 99 10.79 8.69 -16.84
CA ASN A 99 11.23 7.29 -16.81
C ASN A 99 11.94 6.87 -18.10
N GLU A 100 11.50 7.38 -19.25
CA GLU A 100 12.14 7.16 -20.55
C GLU A 100 13.56 7.71 -20.61
N ALA A 101 13.85 8.74 -19.83
CA ALA A 101 15.21 9.28 -19.68
C ALA A 101 16.13 8.43 -18.78
N ARG A 102 15.63 7.35 -18.17
CA ARG A 102 16.39 6.49 -17.25
C ARG A 102 16.96 5.28 -17.97
N THR A 103 18.16 4.88 -17.57
CA THR A 103 18.70 3.55 -17.90
C THR A 103 18.35 2.59 -16.78
N TRP A 104 17.67 1.50 -17.13
CA TRP A 104 17.31 0.44 -16.18
C TRP A 104 18.34 -0.68 -16.27
N PHE A 105 19.03 -0.94 -15.17
CA PHE A 105 19.86 -2.14 -15.06
C PHE A 105 18.97 -3.26 -14.53
N PRO A 106 18.95 -4.45 -15.18
CA PRO A 106 18.33 -5.60 -14.57
C PRO A 106 19.04 -5.87 -13.24
N THR A 107 18.28 -5.90 -12.15
CA THR A 107 18.80 -6.43 -10.89
C THR A 107 19.24 -7.86 -11.16
N THR A 108 20.54 -8.13 -11.12
CA THR A 108 21.05 -9.50 -11.15
C THR A 108 20.36 -10.24 -10.00
N PRO A 109 19.67 -11.36 -10.25
CA PRO A 109 19.16 -12.18 -9.16
C PRO A 109 20.34 -12.47 -8.24
N GLU A 110 20.20 -12.16 -6.94
CA GLU A 110 21.20 -12.63 -5.99
C GLU A 110 21.34 -14.15 -6.16
N PRO A 111 22.58 -14.68 -6.21
CA PRO A 111 22.78 -16.11 -6.35
C PRO A 111 22.05 -16.83 -5.22
N ALA A 112 21.25 -17.83 -5.57
CA ALA A 112 20.57 -18.72 -4.63
C ALA A 112 21.63 -19.47 -3.82
N GLY A 113 22.08 -18.88 -2.71
CA GLY A 113 23.20 -19.39 -1.93
C GLY A 113 23.91 -18.36 -1.04
N THR A 114 23.65 -17.06 -1.20
CA THR A 114 24.01 -16.10 -0.14
C THR A 114 23.04 -16.32 1.02
N GLU A 115 23.41 -17.19 1.96
CA GLU A 115 22.91 -17.08 3.32
C GLU A 115 23.25 -15.66 3.78
N HIS A 116 22.27 -14.76 3.79
CA HIS A 116 22.38 -13.53 4.56
C HIS A 116 22.39 -13.97 6.01
N PRO A 117 23.52 -13.86 6.75
CA PRO A 117 23.48 -14.12 8.17
C PRO A 117 22.57 -13.05 8.76
N VAL A 118 21.34 -13.46 9.08
CA VAL A 118 20.45 -12.70 9.94
C VAL A 118 21.12 -12.63 11.30
N ASP A 119 21.85 -11.52 11.53
CA ASP A 119 22.43 -11.20 12.82
C ASP A 119 21.30 -10.84 13.80
N PHE A 120 20.75 -11.87 14.44
CA PHE A 120 19.77 -11.73 15.52
C PHE A 120 20.40 -11.17 16.81
N SER A 121 21.72 -10.91 16.87
CA SER A 121 22.37 -10.40 18.09
C SER A 121 22.03 -8.93 18.40
N ARG A 122 21.45 -8.18 17.45
CA ARG A 122 21.08 -6.77 17.67
C ARG A 122 19.73 -6.52 18.33
N ASN A 123 18.91 -7.54 18.58
CA ASN A 123 17.59 -7.36 19.19
C ASN A 123 17.47 -7.78 20.67
N SER A 124 18.58 -8.06 21.35
CA SER A 124 18.59 -8.35 22.80
C SER A 124 19.15 -7.19 23.64
N ARG A 125 18.47 -6.04 23.61
CA ARG A 125 18.64 -5.04 24.69
C ARG A 125 17.40 -4.18 24.90
N ALA A 126 16.39 -4.76 25.54
CA ALA A 126 15.52 -4.08 26.52
C ALA A 126 14.45 -5.05 27.05
N ALA A 127 14.80 -5.93 28.00
CA ALA A 127 13.87 -6.43 29.01
C ALA A 127 14.62 -7.20 30.11
N ALA A 128 14.29 -6.88 31.37
CA ALA A 128 14.74 -7.47 32.64
C ALA A 128 16.22 -7.16 33.01
N GLY A 129 16.55 -6.48 34.09
CA GLY A 129 15.89 -6.39 35.40
C GLY A 129 16.85 -6.96 36.44
N ALA A 130 17.48 -6.11 37.26
CA ALA A 130 18.20 -6.56 38.45
C ALA A 130 18.08 -5.50 39.56
N SER A 131 17.45 -5.96 40.64
CA SER A 131 17.18 -5.28 41.90
C SER A 131 18.38 -5.38 42.87
N SER A 132 18.49 -4.36 43.73
CA SER A 132 19.04 -4.30 45.10
C SER A 132 20.54 -4.48 45.42
N ALA A 133 21.15 -3.35 45.83
CA ALA A 133 21.93 -3.07 47.07
C ALA A 133 23.34 -3.70 47.27
N PRO A 134 24.23 -3.14 48.14
CA PRO A 134 24.03 -2.08 49.15
C PRO A 134 25.05 -0.89 49.14
N GLU A 135 24.77 0.12 49.98
CA GLU A 135 25.62 1.27 50.33
C GLU A 135 27.03 0.90 50.80
N PRO A 136 28.00 1.83 50.64
CA PRO A 136 29.07 1.99 51.60
C PRO A 136 29.03 3.38 52.28
N THR A 137 29.18 3.29 53.59
CA THR A 137 29.38 4.29 54.64
C THR A 137 30.23 5.52 54.30
N ARG A 138 29.75 6.67 54.80
CA ARG A 138 30.48 7.88 55.28
C ARG A 138 31.99 7.72 55.49
N ASN A 139 32.78 8.69 55.01
CA ASN A 139 33.44 9.67 55.91
C ASN A 139 34.08 10.86 55.16
N ASP A 140 33.74 12.04 55.65
CA ASP A 140 34.56 13.22 55.96
C ASP A 140 35.62 13.71 54.96
N ASN A 141 35.31 14.82 54.27
CA ASN A 141 35.99 16.11 54.47
C ASN A 141 35.12 17.28 53.95
#